data_AF-A0A843DW73-F1
#
_entry.id   AF-A0A843DW73-F1
#
_cell.length_a   1.000
_cell.length_b   1.000
_cell.length_c   1.000
_cell.angle_alpha   90.00
_cell.angle_beta   90.00
_cell.angle_gamma   90.00
#
_symmetry.space_group_name_H-M   'P 1'
#
loop_
_entity.id
_entity.type
_entity.pdbx_description
1 polymer ?
#
loop_
_entity_poly.entity_id
_entity_poly.type
_entity_poly.pdbx_seq_one_letter_code
_entity_poly.pdbx_strand_id
1 'polypeptide(L)'
;IQECMILPVGASSFSECLRMATETYASLKSILKKKYGVNAINVGDEGGFAPPVNTVAEAFDTIMAAISDAGYAPGKDIYLGMDCASSEFYDDEKGTYDVDGMTLTGGELLDHYKGLIKDYPLISIEDPFQENDFKTTAEFTKAVGAHCQIVGDDLFVTNSKRLAIGIEAGAANALLLKVNQIGTLTEAQDAQEMSYKNGYKVVVSHRSGESEDTTIADLSVGWGTGQIKTGAPCRGERTAKYNRLLRIEDRLGSKAVFPGKKALRF
;
A
#
# COMPACT_ATOMS: atom_id res chain seq x y z
N ILE A 1 -6.35 -2.92 11.80
CA ILE A 1 -5.80 -2.42 10.52
C ILE A 1 -4.60 -1.55 10.82
N GLN A 2 -3.47 -1.86 10.19
CA GLN A 2 -2.17 -1.27 10.51
C GLN A 2 -1.97 0.09 9.84
N GLU A 3 -2.22 0.19 8.53
CA GLU A 3 -1.93 1.41 7.77
C GLU A 3 -3.08 1.81 6.85
N CYS A 4 -3.28 3.12 6.72
CA CYS A 4 -4.11 3.74 5.70
C CYS A 4 -3.23 4.65 4.84
N MET A 5 -3.29 4.47 3.52
CA MET A 5 -2.41 5.11 2.55
C MET A 5 -3.20 5.92 1.53
N ILE A 6 -2.53 6.89 0.93
CA ILE A 6 -3.01 7.61 -0.25
C ILE A 6 -2.22 7.23 -1.49
N LEU A 7 -2.90 7.16 -2.63
CA LEU A 7 -2.34 6.79 -3.93
C LEU A 7 -2.69 7.89 -4.95
N PRO A 8 -1.80 8.87 -5.22
CA PRO A 8 -2.01 9.95 -6.20
C PRO A 8 -1.91 9.50 -7.67
N VAL A 9 -2.63 8.44 -8.03
CA VAL A 9 -2.57 7.80 -9.36
C VAL A 9 -3.16 8.64 -10.49
N GLY A 10 -3.80 9.77 -10.18
CA GLY A 10 -4.26 10.75 -11.16
C GLY A 10 -3.21 11.79 -11.58
N ALA A 11 -2.02 11.78 -10.97
CA ALA A 11 -0.93 12.67 -11.35
C ALA A 11 -0.43 12.42 -12.78
N SER A 12 0.13 13.45 -13.42
CA SER A 12 0.70 13.38 -14.77
C SER A 12 2.18 12.98 -14.79
N SER A 13 2.88 13.13 -13.66
CA SER A 13 4.29 12.83 -13.48
C SER A 13 4.55 12.37 -12.04
N PHE A 14 5.73 11.81 -11.77
CA PHE A 14 6.11 11.45 -10.42
C PHE A 14 6.29 12.70 -9.55
N SER A 15 6.87 13.78 -10.07
CA SER A 15 6.96 15.07 -9.37
C SER A 15 5.60 15.58 -8.90
N GLU A 16 4.60 15.53 -9.78
CA GLU A 16 3.23 15.93 -9.41
C GLU A 16 2.59 14.96 -8.41
N CYS A 17 2.83 13.64 -8.57
CA CYS A 17 2.38 12.63 -7.61
C CYS A 17 2.91 12.90 -6.20
N LEU A 18 4.20 13.21 -6.07
CA LEU A 18 4.82 13.52 -4.78
C LEU A 18 4.31 14.84 -4.20
N ARG A 19 4.09 15.85 -5.04
CA ARG A 19 3.51 17.14 -4.64
C ARG A 19 2.11 16.94 -4.06
N MET A 20 1.25 16.22 -4.77
CA MET A 20 -0.10 15.87 -4.32
C MET A 20 -0.08 15.15 -2.97
N ALA A 21 0.77 14.13 -2.81
CA ALA A 21 0.92 13.42 -1.54
C ALA A 21 1.35 14.33 -0.40
N THR A 22 2.32 15.23 -0.65
CA THR A 22 2.88 16.13 0.36
C THR A 22 1.88 17.18 0.82
N GLU A 23 1.13 17.77 -0.11
CA GLU A 23 0.08 18.75 0.19
C GLU A 23 -1.07 18.09 0.98
N THR A 24 -1.53 16.90 0.57
CA THR A 24 -2.52 16.13 1.33
C THR A 24 -2.02 15.74 2.72
N TYR A 25 -0.76 15.33 2.87
CA TYR A 25 -0.16 15.03 4.17
C TYR A 25 -0.12 16.26 5.10
N ALA A 26 0.19 17.45 4.56
CA ALA A 26 0.17 18.70 5.32
C ALA A 26 -1.25 19.15 5.70
N SER A 27 -2.23 18.95 4.82
CA SER A 27 -3.65 19.18 5.12
C SER A 27 -4.13 18.22 6.21
N LEU A 28 -3.84 16.92 6.10
CA LEU A 28 -4.18 15.91 7.11
C LEU A 28 -3.59 16.28 8.48
N LYS A 29 -2.31 16.68 8.52
CA LYS A 29 -1.67 17.19 9.75
C LYS A 29 -2.48 18.32 10.39
N SER A 30 -2.97 19.26 9.59
CA SER A 30 -3.74 20.42 10.07
C SER A 30 -5.10 20.00 10.63
N ILE A 31 -5.79 19.08 9.94
CA ILE A 31 -7.07 18.52 10.38
C ILE A 31 -6.90 17.75 11.70
N LEU A 32 -5.91 16.86 11.79
CA LEU A 32 -5.64 16.07 12.99
C LEU A 32 -5.26 16.96 14.18
N LYS A 33 -4.40 17.96 13.97
CA LYS A 33 -4.04 18.93 15.01
C LYS A 33 -5.27 19.67 15.53
N LYS A 34 -6.20 20.05 14.64
CA LYS A 34 -7.43 20.76 15.02
C LYS A 34 -8.41 19.84 15.78
N LYS A 35 -8.56 18.58 15.35
CA LYS A 35 -9.54 17.63 15.92
C LYS A 35 -9.05 17.00 17.23
N TYR A 36 -7.76 16.66 17.31
CA TYR A 36 -7.21 15.84 18.40
C TYR A 36 -6.03 16.50 19.15
N GLY A 37 -5.61 17.69 18.72
CA GLY A 37 -4.54 18.45 19.37
C GLY A 37 -3.12 18.13 18.86
N VAL A 38 -2.13 18.82 19.45
CA VAL A 38 -0.73 18.80 19.00
C VAL A 38 -0.06 17.43 19.09
N ASN A 39 -0.49 16.55 19.99
CA ASN A 39 0.13 15.24 20.15
C ASN A 39 -0.27 14.26 19.05
N ALA A 40 -1.44 14.44 18.42
CA ALA A 40 -1.93 13.57 17.36
C ALA A 40 -1.19 13.73 16.02
N ILE A 41 -0.30 14.73 15.92
CA ILE A 41 0.55 14.98 14.74
C ILE A 41 2.00 14.57 14.94
N ASN A 42 2.30 13.88 16.04
CA ASN A 42 3.54 13.13 16.16
C ASN A 42 3.52 11.98 15.16
N VAL A 43 4.71 11.59 14.70
CA VAL A 43 4.86 10.61 13.63
C VAL A 43 5.50 9.33 14.12
N GLY A 44 5.08 8.19 13.57
CA GLY A 44 5.71 6.90 13.81
C GLY A 44 7.01 6.70 13.01
N ASP A 45 7.46 5.45 12.94
CA ASP A 45 8.69 5.04 12.25
C ASP A 45 8.65 5.33 10.75
N GLU A 46 7.47 5.18 10.14
CA GLU A 46 7.25 5.39 8.71
C GLU A 46 6.82 6.82 8.36
N GLY A 47 6.79 7.70 9.37
CA GLY A 47 6.40 9.10 9.21
C GLY A 47 4.89 9.34 9.15
N GLY A 48 4.06 8.30 9.23
CA GLY A 48 2.60 8.42 9.32
C GLY A 48 2.11 8.93 10.68
N PHE A 49 0.86 9.39 10.73
CA PHE A 49 0.19 9.81 11.98
C PHE A 49 -0.57 8.63 12.61
N ALA A 50 -0.68 8.64 13.94
CA ALA A 50 -1.47 7.66 14.70
C ALA A 50 -2.52 8.37 15.59
N PRO A 51 -3.55 9.01 14.99
CA PRO A 51 -4.61 9.65 15.76
C PRO A 51 -5.51 8.61 16.46
N PRO A 52 -6.24 8.99 17.52
CA PRO A 52 -7.14 8.10 18.24
C PRO A 52 -8.46 7.88 17.47
N VAL A 53 -8.37 7.22 16.32
CA VAL A 53 -9.51 6.80 15.49
C VAL A 53 -9.91 5.37 15.84
N ASN A 54 -11.21 5.07 15.80
CA ASN A 54 -11.72 3.77 16.27
C ASN A 54 -12.03 2.79 15.13
N THR A 55 -12.20 3.28 13.90
CA THR A 55 -12.58 2.47 12.74
C THR A 55 -11.82 2.91 11.50
N VAL A 56 -11.69 2.00 10.52
CA VAL A 56 -11.14 2.32 9.21
C VAL A 56 -11.98 3.38 8.50
N ALA A 57 -13.30 3.31 8.63
CA ALA A 57 -14.21 4.29 8.04
C ALA A 57 -13.91 5.71 8.55
N GLU A 58 -13.70 5.90 9.86
CA GLU A 58 -13.33 7.20 10.42
C GLU A 58 -11.97 7.69 9.89
N ALA A 59 -11.00 6.78 9.74
CA ALA A 59 -9.69 7.10 9.16
C ALA A 59 -9.83 7.54 7.70
N PHE A 60 -10.57 6.79 6.88
CA PHE A 60 -10.81 7.11 5.47
C PHE A 60 -11.59 8.41 5.29
N ASP A 61 -12.63 8.68 6.08
CA ASP A 61 -13.36 9.95 6.04
C ASP A 61 -12.44 11.13 6.32
N THR A 62 -11.54 10.98 7.29
CA THR A 62 -10.57 12.02 7.65
C THR A 62 -9.54 12.23 6.52
N ILE A 63 -9.07 11.16 5.88
CA ILE A 63 -8.15 11.24 4.74
C ILE A 63 -8.84 11.86 3.51
N MET A 64 -10.07 11.49 3.20
CA MET A 64 -10.83 12.09 2.10
C MET A 64 -11.10 13.59 2.31
N ALA A 65 -11.35 14.00 3.55
CA ALA A 65 -11.43 15.41 3.91
C ALA A 65 -10.10 16.13 3.65
N ALA A 66 -8.96 15.52 4.01
CA ALA A 66 -7.63 16.08 3.74
C ALA A 66 -7.30 16.15 2.24
N ILE A 67 -7.68 15.14 1.46
CA ILE A 67 -7.54 15.15 -0.01
C ILE A 67 -8.32 16.35 -0.59
N SER A 68 -9.57 16.53 -0.16
CA SER A 68 -10.44 17.61 -0.65
C SER A 68 -9.96 18.99 -0.22
N ASP A 69 -9.53 19.15 1.04
CA ASP A 69 -8.98 20.40 1.59
C ASP A 69 -7.66 20.81 0.91
N ALA A 70 -6.86 19.83 0.48
CA ALA A 70 -5.68 20.07 -0.35
C ALA A 70 -6.00 20.43 -1.81
N GLY A 71 -7.27 20.46 -2.21
CA GLY A 71 -7.71 20.86 -3.56
C GLY A 71 -7.72 19.72 -4.60
N TYR A 72 -7.65 18.46 -4.15
CA TYR A 72 -7.69 17.27 -5.01
C TYR A 72 -9.03 16.54 -4.91
N ALA A 73 -9.43 15.84 -5.98
CA ALA A 73 -10.64 15.04 -5.97
C ALA A 73 -10.38 13.59 -5.52
N PRO A 74 -10.95 13.12 -4.38
CA PRO A 74 -10.92 11.71 -4.00
C PRO A 74 -11.53 10.83 -5.09
N GLY A 75 -10.90 9.70 -5.39
CA GLY A 75 -11.38 8.77 -6.41
C GLY A 75 -11.22 9.26 -7.86
N LYS A 76 -10.48 10.36 -8.08
CA LYS A 76 -10.06 10.81 -9.40
C LYS A 76 -8.56 11.09 -9.43
N ASP A 77 -8.13 11.96 -8.53
CA ASP A 77 -6.76 12.46 -8.44
C ASP A 77 -5.96 11.61 -7.43
N ILE A 78 -6.55 11.39 -6.25
CA ILE A 78 -5.98 10.58 -5.16
C ILE A 78 -6.98 9.51 -4.74
N TYR A 79 -6.49 8.29 -4.56
CA TYR A 79 -7.24 7.13 -4.11
C TYR A 79 -6.72 6.63 -2.77
N LEU A 80 -7.42 5.67 -2.18
CA LEU A 80 -7.05 5.05 -0.91
C LEU A 80 -6.43 3.67 -1.11
N GLY A 81 -5.53 3.33 -0.21
CA GLY A 81 -5.02 1.98 -0.02
C GLY A 81 -4.98 1.68 1.48
N MET A 82 -4.90 0.40 1.83
CA MET A 82 -4.69 0.01 3.23
C MET A 82 -3.82 -1.22 3.33
N ASP A 83 -3.06 -1.29 4.41
CA ASP A 83 -2.39 -2.49 4.88
C ASP A 83 -3.11 -2.97 6.13
N CYS A 84 -3.76 -4.14 6.00
CA CYS A 84 -4.50 -4.73 7.08
C CYS A 84 -3.55 -5.29 8.13
N ALA A 85 -2.49 -6.00 7.71
CA ALA A 85 -1.69 -6.89 8.55
C ALA A 85 -2.58 -7.83 9.38
N SER A 86 -3.50 -8.54 8.72
CA SER A 86 -4.59 -9.26 9.41
C SER A 86 -4.14 -10.37 10.35
N SER A 87 -2.93 -10.89 10.19
CA SER A 87 -2.30 -11.81 11.15
C SER A 87 -2.21 -11.21 12.57
N GLU A 88 -2.03 -9.89 12.70
CA GLU A 88 -1.88 -9.20 14.00
C GLU A 88 -3.18 -9.13 14.82
N PHE A 89 -4.33 -9.36 14.18
CA PHE A 89 -5.63 -9.37 14.85
C PHE A 89 -6.44 -10.64 14.57
N TYR A 90 -5.76 -11.71 14.16
CA TYR A 90 -6.35 -13.03 14.00
C TYR A 90 -6.24 -13.83 15.30
N ASP A 91 -7.34 -14.45 15.72
CA ASP A 91 -7.42 -15.37 16.85
C ASP A 91 -7.39 -16.81 16.32
N ASP A 92 -6.23 -17.47 16.49
CA ASP A 92 -6.01 -18.85 16.05
C ASP A 92 -6.97 -19.87 16.71
N GLU A 93 -7.39 -19.63 17.96
CA GLU A 93 -8.26 -20.56 18.69
C GLU A 93 -9.70 -20.50 18.17
N LYS A 94 -10.17 -19.30 17.83
CA LYS A 94 -11.54 -19.07 17.35
C LYS A 94 -11.67 -19.12 15.83
N GLY A 95 -10.59 -18.91 15.09
CA GLY A 95 -10.62 -18.76 13.64
C GLY A 95 -11.31 -17.48 13.20
N THR A 96 -11.15 -16.40 13.97
CA THR A 96 -11.82 -15.11 13.77
C THR A 96 -10.84 -13.94 13.79
N TYR A 97 -11.28 -12.79 13.30
CA TYR A 97 -10.52 -11.55 13.20
C TYR A 97 -11.19 -10.47 14.05
N ASP A 98 -10.43 -9.76 14.89
CA ASP A 98 -10.91 -8.63 15.68
C ASP A 98 -10.59 -7.30 14.99
N VAL A 99 -11.58 -6.70 14.30
CA VAL A 99 -11.41 -5.47 13.52
C VAL A 99 -12.54 -4.49 13.77
N ASP A 100 -12.23 -3.20 13.94
CA ASP A 100 -13.21 -2.12 14.13
C ASP A 100 -14.24 -2.40 15.25
N GLY A 101 -13.80 -3.12 16.30
CA GLY A 101 -14.64 -3.53 17.43
C GLY A 101 -15.59 -4.70 17.14
N MET A 102 -15.42 -5.38 16.00
CA MET A 102 -16.17 -6.56 15.59
C MET A 102 -15.27 -7.79 15.61
N THR A 103 -15.84 -8.95 15.95
CA THR A 103 -15.21 -10.26 15.79
C THR A 103 -15.84 -10.95 14.58
N LEU A 104 -15.05 -11.15 13.52
CA LEU A 104 -15.53 -11.60 12.21
C LEU A 104 -14.85 -12.91 11.81
N THR A 105 -15.59 -13.83 11.19
CA THR A 105 -14.98 -14.94 10.43
C THR A 105 -14.30 -14.43 9.16
N GLY A 106 -13.48 -15.25 8.50
CA GLY A 106 -12.85 -14.86 7.22
C GLY A 106 -13.87 -14.46 6.13
N GLY A 107 -15.03 -15.13 6.07
CA GLY A 107 -16.12 -14.77 5.15
C GLY A 107 -16.79 -13.44 5.48
N GLU A 108 -17.01 -13.16 6.77
CA GLU A 108 -17.59 -11.88 7.20
C GLU A 108 -16.59 -10.72 7.02
N LEU A 109 -15.30 -10.96 7.24
CA LEU A 109 -14.24 -9.99 6.98
C LEU A 109 -14.11 -9.68 5.49
N LEU A 110 -14.22 -10.70 4.63
CA LEU A 110 -14.29 -10.54 3.18
C LEU A 110 -15.45 -9.61 2.77
N ASP A 111 -16.64 -9.82 3.33
CA ASP A 111 -17.80 -8.98 3.05
C ASP A 111 -17.66 -7.56 3.62
N HIS A 112 -17.02 -7.41 4.78
CA HIS A 112 -16.65 -6.12 5.33
C HIS A 112 -15.74 -5.33 4.38
N TYR A 113 -14.68 -5.94 3.85
CA TYR A 113 -13.80 -5.28 2.88
C TYR A 113 -14.49 -4.96 1.56
N LYS A 114 -15.41 -5.79 1.07
CA LYS A 114 -16.26 -5.45 -0.08
C LYS A 114 -17.10 -4.21 0.17
N GLY A 115 -17.61 -4.04 1.39
CA GLY A 115 -18.27 -2.81 1.83
C GLY A 115 -17.35 -1.60 1.70
N LEU A 116 -16.13 -1.68 2.25
CA LEU A 116 -15.15 -0.59 2.16
C LEU A 116 -14.78 -0.24 0.71
N ILE A 117 -14.57 -1.23 -0.16
CA ILE A 117 -14.27 -1.00 -1.60
C ILE A 117 -15.44 -0.31 -2.31
N LYS A 118 -16.68 -0.61 -1.91
CA LYS A 118 -17.87 0.01 -2.49
C LYS A 118 -18.06 1.46 -2.03
N ASP A 119 -17.82 1.71 -0.74
CA ASP A 119 -18.15 2.98 -0.11
C ASP A 119 -17.01 4.02 -0.25
N TYR A 120 -15.78 3.57 -0.48
CA TYR A 120 -14.59 4.40 -0.58
C TYR A 120 -13.84 4.19 -1.90
N PRO A 121 -13.04 5.17 -2.39
CA PRO A 121 -12.15 4.98 -3.54
C PRO A 121 -10.91 4.13 -3.18
N LEU A 122 -11.14 2.96 -2.58
CA LEU A 122 -10.14 2.00 -2.13
C LEU A 122 -9.76 1.06 -3.28
N ILE A 123 -8.49 1.11 -3.68
CA ILE A 123 -7.99 0.42 -4.90
C ILE A 123 -6.83 -0.54 -4.63
N SER A 124 -6.34 -0.60 -3.39
CA SER A 124 -5.30 -1.55 -2.99
C SER A 124 -5.47 -1.96 -1.54
N ILE A 125 -5.44 -3.27 -1.28
CA ILE A 125 -5.49 -3.87 0.05
C ILE A 125 -4.32 -4.83 0.19
N GLU A 126 -3.52 -4.64 1.21
CA GLU A 126 -2.37 -5.46 1.58
C GLU A 126 -2.74 -6.37 2.76
N ASP A 127 -2.38 -7.65 2.66
CA ASP A 127 -2.61 -8.72 3.64
C ASP A 127 -3.99 -8.75 4.30
N PRO A 128 -5.08 -8.92 3.51
CA PRO A 128 -6.44 -8.89 4.03
C PRO A 128 -6.78 -10.03 5.00
N PHE A 129 -6.06 -11.14 4.96
CA PHE A 129 -6.29 -12.30 5.84
C PHE A 129 -4.97 -12.76 6.46
N GLN A 130 -5.05 -13.65 7.45
CA GLN A 130 -3.85 -14.20 8.08
C GLN A 130 -2.93 -14.88 7.06
N GLU A 131 -1.62 -14.80 7.31
CA GLU A 131 -0.54 -15.12 6.37
C GLU A 131 -0.60 -16.51 5.71
N ASN A 132 -1.28 -17.50 6.27
CA ASN A 132 -1.41 -18.85 5.74
C ASN A 132 -2.79 -19.14 5.11
N ASP A 133 -3.71 -18.18 5.09
CA ASP A 133 -5.05 -18.35 4.52
C ASP A 133 -5.10 -18.01 3.02
N PHE A 134 -4.36 -18.80 2.23
CA PHE A 134 -4.38 -18.70 0.77
C PHE A 134 -5.78 -18.91 0.18
N LYS A 135 -6.61 -19.73 0.84
CA LYS A 135 -7.95 -20.07 0.35
C LYS A 135 -8.88 -18.85 0.42
N THR A 136 -9.04 -18.25 1.60
CA THR A 136 -9.90 -17.07 1.76
C THR A 136 -9.34 -15.89 0.95
N THR A 137 -8.01 -15.76 0.87
CA THR A 137 -7.39 -14.75 0.00
C THR A 137 -7.73 -14.96 -1.47
N ALA A 138 -7.73 -16.20 -1.97
CA ALA A 138 -8.13 -16.51 -3.34
C ALA A 138 -9.62 -16.23 -3.60
N GLU A 139 -10.49 -16.57 -2.63
CA GLU A 139 -11.92 -16.25 -2.70
C GLU A 139 -12.16 -14.75 -2.78
N PHE A 140 -11.44 -13.95 -1.96
CA PHE A 140 -11.49 -12.49 -2.02
C PHE A 140 -10.93 -11.93 -3.33
N THR A 141 -9.79 -12.46 -3.77
CA THR A 141 -9.17 -12.05 -5.05
C THR A 141 -10.11 -12.30 -6.23
N LYS A 142 -10.82 -13.44 -6.23
CA LYS A 142 -11.85 -13.73 -7.23
C LYS A 142 -13.03 -12.75 -7.15
N ALA A 143 -13.41 -12.35 -5.94
CA ALA A 143 -14.57 -11.47 -5.73
C ALA A 143 -14.29 -10.00 -6.13
N VAL A 144 -13.08 -9.47 -5.87
CA VAL A 144 -12.79 -8.03 -6.02
C VAL A 144 -11.56 -7.70 -6.86
N GLY A 145 -10.75 -8.68 -7.25
CA GLY A 145 -9.46 -8.48 -7.92
C GLY A 145 -9.52 -7.82 -9.29
N ALA A 146 -10.73 -7.68 -9.86
CA ALA A 146 -10.99 -6.92 -11.09
C ALA A 146 -11.24 -5.41 -10.85
N HIS A 147 -11.24 -4.96 -9.59
CA HIS A 147 -11.47 -3.56 -9.21
C HIS A 147 -10.51 -3.07 -8.12
N CYS A 148 -9.87 -3.99 -7.38
CA CYS A 148 -8.95 -3.69 -6.29
C CYS A 148 -7.70 -4.55 -6.39
N GLN A 149 -6.53 -3.95 -6.21
CA GLN A 149 -5.27 -4.67 -6.08
C GLN A 149 -5.22 -5.37 -4.71
N ILE A 150 -4.88 -6.65 -4.70
CA ILE A 150 -4.65 -7.44 -3.49
C ILE A 150 -3.16 -7.73 -3.42
N VAL A 151 -2.48 -7.12 -2.45
CA VAL A 151 -1.04 -7.23 -2.24
C VAL A 151 -0.77 -8.28 -1.17
N GLY A 152 0.08 -9.26 -1.47
CA GLY A 152 0.62 -10.18 -0.47
C GLY A 152 1.99 -9.72 0.01
N ASP A 153 2.09 -9.42 1.31
CA ASP A 153 3.33 -9.17 2.03
C ASP A 153 3.68 -10.38 2.90
N ASP A 154 3.10 -10.56 4.08
CA ASP A 154 3.28 -11.74 4.94
C ASP A 154 2.76 -13.02 4.27
N LEU A 155 1.75 -12.91 3.40
CA LEU A 155 1.28 -14.03 2.59
C LEU A 155 2.43 -14.66 1.78
N PHE A 156 3.34 -13.84 1.23
CA PHE A 156 4.41 -14.29 0.34
C PHE A 156 5.80 -14.20 0.95
N VAL A 157 6.03 -13.30 1.90
CA VAL A 157 7.31 -12.95 2.53
C VAL A 157 8.48 -12.82 1.54
N THR A 158 8.21 -12.25 0.36
CA THR A 158 9.14 -12.23 -0.78
C THR A 158 9.81 -13.61 -1.00
N ASN A 159 9.08 -14.71 -0.84
CA ASN A 159 9.58 -16.07 -0.98
C ASN A 159 8.98 -16.76 -2.21
N SER A 160 9.82 -17.15 -3.16
CA SER A 160 9.39 -17.71 -4.44
C SER A 160 8.53 -18.98 -4.32
N LYS A 161 8.70 -19.79 -3.26
CA LYS A 161 7.86 -20.98 -3.04
C LYS A 161 6.45 -20.60 -2.60
N ARG A 162 6.33 -19.64 -1.66
CA ARG A 162 5.02 -19.14 -1.20
C ARG A 162 4.31 -18.37 -2.31
N LEU A 163 5.06 -17.58 -3.08
CA LEU A 163 4.53 -16.91 -4.28
C LEU A 163 3.96 -17.92 -5.29
N ALA A 164 4.67 -19.03 -5.55
CA ALA A 164 4.19 -20.07 -6.46
C ALA A 164 2.88 -20.72 -5.94
N ILE A 165 2.77 -20.99 -4.64
CA ILE A 165 1.52 -21.50 -4.02
C ILE A 165 0.38 -20.50 -4.22
N GLY A 166 0.64 -19.20 -3.98
CA GLY A 166 -0.36 -18.16 -4.17
C GLY A 166 -0.84 -18.03 -5.62
N ILE A 167 0.10 -18.08 -6.56
CA ILE A 167 -0.21 -18.06 -8.00
C ILE A 167 -1.08 -19.26 -8.39
N GLU A 168 -0.73 -20.47 -7.94
CA GLU A 168 -1.51 -21.68 -8.22
C GLU A 168 -2.92 -21.61 -7.63
N ALA A 169 -3.05 -21.07 -6.42
CA ALA A 169 -4.34 -20.90 -5.75
C ALA A 169 -5.19 -19.74 -6.32
N GLY A 170 -4.58 -18.81 -7.07
CA GLY A 170 -5.20 -17.55 -7.45
C GLY A 170 -5.36 -16.57 -6.28
N ALA A 171 -4.49 -16.67 -5.27
CA ALA A 171 -4.45 -15.80 -4.10
C ALA A 171 -3.64 -14.52 -4.38
N ALA A 172 -4.24 -13.37 -4.09
CA ALA A 172 -3.70 -12.04 -4.36
C ALA A 172 -3.46 -11.77 -5.87
N ASN A 173 -3.09 -10.54 -6.21
CA ASN A 173 -2.76 -10.16 -7.59
C ASN A 173 -1.56 -9.22 -7.69
N ALA A 174 -0.89 -8.94 -6.57
CA ALA A 174 0.35 -8.20 -6.47
C ALA A 174 1.26 -8.77 -5.35
N LEU A 175 2.57 -8.64 -5.53
CA LEU A 175 3.60 -8.97 -4.53
C LEU A 175 4.13 -7.68 -3.89
N LEU A 176 4.19 -7.62 -2.56
CA LEU A 176 5.05 -6.65 -1.89
C LEU A 176 6.48 -7.20 -1.85
N LEU A 177 7.41 -6.53 -2.54
CA LEU A 177 8.78 -6.98 -2.68
C LEU A 177 9.69 -6.23 -1.71
N LYS A 178 10.20 -6.96 -0.72
CA LYS A 178 11.18 -6.48 0.26
C LYS A 178 12.53 -7.14 -0.02
N VAL A 179 13.47 -6.40 -0.59
CA VAL A 179 14.76 -6.93 -1.07
C VAL A 179 15.54 -7.65 0.03
N ASN A 180 15.57 -7.11 1.25
CA ASN A 180 16.31 -7.72 2.35
C ASN A 180 15.59 -8.92 2.99
N GLN A 181 14.34 -9.20 2.62
CA GLN A 181 13.58 -10.37 3.08
C GLN A 181 13.96 -11.63 2.29
N ILE A 182 14.29 -11.47 1.00
CA ILE A 182 14.74 -12.56 0.13
C ILE A 182 16.27 -12.71 0.12
N GLY A 183 17.02 -11.63 0.37
CA GLY A 183 18.45 -11.66 0.65
C GLY A 183 19.31 -11.03 -0.47
N THR A 184 19.11 -11.44 -1.72
CA THR A 184 19.92 -10.94 -2.86
C THR A 184 19.09 -10.20 -3.92
N LEU A 185 19.75 -9.33 -4.70
CA LEU A 185 19.13 -8.65 -5.84
C LEU A 185 18.70 -9.62 -6.94
N THR A 186 19.47 -10.68 -7.18
CA THR A 186 19.14 -11.72 -8.16
C THR A 186 17.85 -12.42 -7.78
N GLU A 187 17.74 -12.90 -6.54
CA GLU A 187 16.53 -13.58 -6.09
C GLU A 187 15.32 -12.63 -6.08
N ALA A 188 15.53 -11.37 -5.69
CA ALA A 188 14.48 -10.35 -5.74
C ALA A 188 13.97 -10.13 -7.19
N GLN A 189 14.88 -10.06 -8.16
CA GLN A 189 14.50 -9.98 -9.57
C GLN A 189 13.78 -11.24 -10.04
N ASP A 190 14.22 -12.43 -9.63
CA ASP A 190 13.56 -13.70 -9.98
C ASP A 190 12.11 -13.73 -9.45
N ALA A 191 11.87 -13.25 -8.23
CA ALA A 191 10.54 -13.11 -7.66
C ALA A 191 9.68 -12.10 -8.45
N GLN A 192 10.26 -10.94 -8.80
CA GLN A 192 9.59 -9.93 -9.63
C GLN A 192 9.22 -10.49 -11.02
N GLU A 193 10.12 -11.23 -11.66
CA GLU A 193 9.87 -11.83 -12.97
C GLU A 193 8.81 -12.93 -12.89
N MET A 194 8.83 -13.75 -11.84
CA MET A 194 7.81 -14.76 -11.57
C MET A 194 6.43 -14.10 -11.43
N SER A 195 6.34 -12.99 -10.70
CA SER A 195 5.09 -12.22 -10.59
C SER A 195 4.59 -11.78 -11.97
N TYR A 196 5.44 -11.15 -12.79
CA TYR A 196 5.02 -10.64 -14.11
C TYR A 196 4.62 -11.74 -15.08
N LYS A 197 5.36 -12.86 -15.11
CA LYS A 197 5.03 -14.03 -15.96
C LYS A 197 3.64 -14.59 -15.65
N ASN A 198 3.16 -14.41 -14.42
CA ASN A 198 1.84 -14.86 -13.96
C ASN A 198 0.82 -13.72 -13.82
N GLY A 199 1.12 -12.56 -14.40
CA GLY A 199 0.22 -11.41 -14.43
C GLY A 199 0.10 -10.63 -13.12
N TYR A 200 0.89 -10.93 -12.09
CA TYR A 200 0.90 -10.17 -10.83
C TYR A 200 1.61 -8.83 -11.03
N LYS A 201 1.22 -7.83 -10.25
CA LYS A 201 1.99 -6.59 -10.08
C LYS A 201 3.03 -6.77 -8.98
N VAL A 202 3.97 -5.84 -8.93
CA VAL A 202 5.02 -5.82 -7.90
C VAL A 202 5.07 -4.42 -7.32
N VAL A 203 5.07 -4.33 -6.00
CA VAL A 203 5.23 -3.10 -5.25
C VAL A 203 6.56 -3.21 -4.51
N VAL A 204 7.55 -2.41 -4.91
CA VAL A 204 8.82 -2.36 -4.16
C VAL A 204 8.56 -1.66 -2.84
N SER A 205 9.00 -2.25 -1.74
CA SER A 205 8.72 -1.74 -0.40
C SER A 205 9.99 -1.39 0.38
N HIS A 206 9.86 -0.38 1.24
CA HIS A 206 10.80 -0.12 2.33
C HIS A 206 10.71 -1.18 3.43
N ARG A 207 11.44 -0.94 4.53
CA ARG A 207 11.22 -1.56 5.85
C ARG A 207 10.84 -0.55 6.92
N SER A 208 10.33 -0.99 8.06
CA SER A 208 10.08 -0.11 9.22
C SER A 208 11.38 0.54 9.72
N GLY A 209 12.48 -0.23 9.83
CA GLY A 209 13.82 0.30 10.05
C GLY A 209 14.55 0.60 8.74
N GLU A 210 14.57 1.85 8.31
CA GLU A 210 15.23 2.29 7.06
C GLU A 210 16.52 3.07 7.30
N SER A 211 17.32 3.20 6.23
CA SER A 211 18.52 4.03 6.17
C SER A 211 18.37 5.16 5.12
N GLU A 212 19.40 5.96 4.91
CA GLU A 212 19.46 6.93 3.82
C GLU A 212 19.70 6.29 2.44
N ASP A 213 19.96 4.98 2.36
CA ASP A 213 20.11 4.25 1.11
C ASP A 213 18.87 4.45 0.23
N THR A 214 19.06 4.58 -1.09
CA THR A 214 17.97 4.85 -2.04
C THR A 214 17.83 3.79 -3.12
N THR A 215 18.49 2.65 -2.97
CA THR A 215 18.55 1.58 -3.97
C THR A 215 17.18 1.12 -4.41
N ILE A 216 16.20 1.01 -3.50
CA ILE A 216 14.84 0.59 -3.83
C ILE A 216 14.11 1.56 -4.79
N ALA A 217 14.49 2.84 -4.81
CA ALA A 217 13.98 3.79 -5.80
C ALA A 217 14.49 3.44 -7.21
N ASP A 218 15.79 3.19 -7.35
CA ASP A 218 16.39 2.76 -8.61
C ASP A 218 15.82 1.40 -9.08
N LEU A 219 15.62 0.45 -8.16
CA LEU A 219 15.04 -0.85 -8.47
C LEU A 219 13.59 -0.72 -8.97
N SER A 220 12.77 0.13 -8.35
CA SER A 220 11.38 0.34 -8.80
C SER A 220 11.29 0.83 -10.25
N VAL A 221 12.23 1.68 -10.68
CA VAL A 221 12.31 2.18 -12.06
C VAL A 221 12.97 1.15 -12.98
N GLY A 222 14.08 0.54 -12.54
CA GLY A 222 14.85 -0.42 -13.32
C GLY A 222 14.08 -1.70 -13.65
N TRP A 223 13.24 -2.18 -12.73
CA TRP A 223 12.34 -3.30 -12.95
C TRP A 223 10.98 -2.89 -13.52
N GLY A 224 10.73 -1.60 -13.70
CA GLY A 224 9.49 -1.09 -14.30
C GLY A 224 8.23 -1.41 -13.47
N THR A 225 8.34 -1.40 -12.14
CA THR A 225 7.23 -1.80 -11.25
C THR A 225 6.05 -0.86 -11.30
N GLY A 226 6.31 0.43 -11.57
CA GLY A 226 5.29 1.47 -11.59
C GLY A 226 4.68 1.77 -10.23
N GLN A 227 5.10 1.07 -9.18
CA GLN A 227 4.59 1.19 -7.81
C GLN A 227 5.74 1.03 -6.80
N ILE A 228 5.71 1.85 -5.75
CA ILE A 228 6.65 1.81 -4.63
C ILE A 228 5.93 2.26 -3.34
N LYS A 229 6.13 1.54 -2.24
CA LYS A 229 5.71 1.89 -0.87
C LYS A 229 6.96 2.24 -0.07
N THR A 230 7.22 3.54 0.14
CA THR A 230 8.44 4.00 0.83
C THR A 230 8.17 5.03 1.93
N GLY A 231 6.99 4.95 2.56
CA GLY A 231 6.62 5.69 3.77
C GLY A 231 6.01 7.07 3.49
N ALA A 232 5.67 7.80 4.54
CA ALA A 232 5.10 9.14 4.40
C ALA A 232 6.14 10.12 3.79
N PRO A 233 5.70 11.26 3.20
CA PRO A 233 6.59 12.35 2.79
C PRO A 233 7.14 13.13 4.01
N CYS A 234 7.69 12.39 4.97
CA CYS A 234 8.23 12.83 6.25
C CYS A 234 9.36 11.89 6.65
N ARG A 235 10.32 12.38 7.44
CA ARG A 235 11.54 11.67 7.86
C ARG A 235 12.55 11.44 6.73
N GLY A 236 13.84 11.52 7.07
CA GLY A 236 14.94 11.58 6.10
C GLY A 236 15.09 10.28 5.31
N GLU A 237 14.99 9.15 6.00
CA GLU A 237 15.10 7.80 5.46
C GLU A 237 13.98 7.46 4.47
N ARG A 238 12.81 8.12 4.56
CA ARG A 238 11.69 7.98 3.59
C ARG A 238 11.88 8.92 2.42
N THR A 239 12.04 10.21 2.72
CA THR A 239 12.16 11.26 1.71
C THR A 239 13.40 11.12 0.84
N ALA A 240 14.46 10.43 1.31
CA ALA A 240 15.62 10.08 0.49
C ALA A 240 15.22 9.33 -0.79
N LYS A 241 14.30 8.35 -0.70
CA LYS A 241 13.85 7.55 -1.85
C LYS A 241 13.01 8.38 -2.81
N TYR A 242 12.08 9.19 -2.30
CA TYR A 242 11.32 10.13 -3.13
C TYR A 242 12.21 11.13 -3.86
N ASN A 243 13.20 11.71 -3.16
CA ASN A 243 14.19 12.60 -3.78
C ASN A 243 15.04 11.88 -4.82
N ARG A 244 15.30 10.57 -4.66
CA ARG A 244 16.00 9.78 -5.68
C ARG A 244 15.13 9.61 -6.93
N LEU A 245 13.84 9.31 -6.77
CA LEU A 245 12.89 9.21 -7.88
C LEU A 245 12.74 10.52 -8.65
N LEU A 246 12.70 11.67 -7.96
CA LEU A 246 12.71 12.99 -8.63
C LEU A 246 13.95 13.17 -9.52
N ARG A 247 15.13 12.77 -9.03
CA ARG A 247 16.38 12.84 -9.82
C ARG A 247 16.38 11.86 -10.98
N ILE A 248 15.77 10.69 -10.83
CA ILE A 248 15.63 9.73 -11.94
C ILE A 248 14.69 10.29 -13.01
N GLU A 249 13.54 10.85 -12.62
CA GLU A 249 12.61 11.51 -13.53
C GLU A 249 13.27 12.66 -14.29
N ASP A 250 13.97 13.55 -13.60
CA ASP A 250 14.72 14.67 -14.20
C ASP A 250 15.78 14.18 -15.21
N ARG A 251 16.55 13.14 -14.85
CA ARG A 251 17.57 12.54 -15.73
C ARG A 251 16.97 11.89 -16.98
N LEU A 252 15.80 11.28 -16.87
CA LEU A 252 15.09 10.68 -18.01
C LEU A 252 14.45 11.77 -18.90
N GLY A 253 14.09 12.92 -18.32
CA GLY A 253 13.47 14.04 -18.99
C GLY A 253 12.21 13.60 -19.74
N SER A 254 12.12 13.93 -21.04
CA SER A 254 10.99 13.53 -21.89
C SER A 254 10.78 12.01 -22.06
N LYS A 255 11.74 11.18 -21.63
CA LYS A 255 11.60 9.71 -21.66
C LYS A 255 10.93 9.15 -20.40
N ALA A 256 10.76 9.96 -19.35
CA ALA A 256 10.07 9.53 -18.14
C ALA A 256 8.59 9.29 -18.43
N VAL A 257 8.07 8.17 -17.93
CA VAL A 257 6.63 7.84 -18.02
C VAL A 257 6.13 7.53 -16.63
N PHE A 258 5.16 8.31 -16.17
CA PHE A 258 4.42 8.00 -14.96
C PHE A 258 3.17 7.17 -15.32
N PRO A 259 3.08 5.90 -14.88
CA PRO A 259 1.98 5.02 -15.30
C PRO A 259 0.63 5.38 -14.67
N GLY A 260 0.62 6.11 -13.53
CA GLY A 260 -0.60 6.44 -12.79
C GLY A 260 -1.46 5.19 -12.55
N LYS A 261 -2.76 5.28 -12.84
CA LYS A 261 -3.69 4.14 -12.69
C LYS A 261 -3.30 2.88 -13.47
N LYS A 262 -2.56 3.01 -14.58
CA LYS A 262 -2.14 1.86 -15.40
C LYS A 262 -1.11 0.97 -14.70
N ALA A 263 -0.52 1.45 -13.60
CA ALA A 263 0.38 0.65 -12.78
C ALA A 263 -0.33 -0.50 -12.06
N LEU A 264 -1.62 -0.32 -11.77
CA LEU A 264 -2.44 -1.27 -11.03
C LEU A 264 -3.02 -2.33 -11.98
N ARG A 265 -3.50 -3.44 -11.40
CA ARG A 265 -4.15 -4.53 -12.13
C ARG A 265 -5.61 -4.59 -11.72
N PHE A 266 -6.47 -4.11 -12.61
CA PHE A 266 -7.90 -4.33 -12.64
C PHE A 266 -8.42 -4.02 -14.04
#